data_AF-A0A941YAT7-F1
#
_entry.id   AF-A0A941YAT7-F1
#
_cell.length_a   1.000
_cell.length_b   1.000
_cell.length_c   1.000
_cell.angle_alpha   90.00
_cell.angle_beta   90.00
_cell.angle_gamma   90.00
#
_symmetry.space_group_name_H-M   'P 1'
#
loop_
_entity.id
_entity.type
_entity.pdbx_description
1 polymer ?
#
loop_
_entity_poly.entity_id
_entity_poly.type
_entity_poly.pdbx_seq_one_letter_code
_entity_poly.pdbx_strand_id
1 'polypeptide(L)' 'MRGPECCFSFADLFVAAKGRPWNQDEEAMFQNLTQSERNDWVSHLATMAPQFRTEDKIGDDGVVYRAFWVEGA' A
#
# COMPACT_ATOMS: atom_id res chain seq x y z
N MET A 1 27.13 0.43 -2.92
CA MET A 1 25.81 0.38 -3.57
C MET A 1 24.88 -0.32 -2.62
N ARG A 2 24.02 0.39 -1.90
CA ARG A 2 22.93 -0.23 -1.12
C ARG A 2 21.85 -0.63 -2.14
N GLY A 3 21.48 -1.90 -2.18
CA GLY A 3 20.29 -2.36 -2.90
C GLY A 3 19.03 -1.78 -2.25
N PRO A 4 17.86 -1.82 -2.92
CA PRO A 4 16.65 -1.18 -2.42
C PRO A 4 16.22 -1.83 -1.11
N GLU A 5 16.51 -1.16 0.00
CA GLU A 5 16.10 -1.57 1.34
C GLU A 5 14.69 -1.03 1.53
N CYS A 6 13.68 -1.81 1.11
CA CYS A 6 12.43 -2.08 1.85
C CYS A 6 11.35 -2.61 0.88
N CYS A 7 11.06 -3.91 0.95
CA CYS A 7 9.77 -4.43 0.52
C CYS A 7 8.74 -3.99 1.57
N PHE A 8 7.99 -2.91 1.29
CA PHE A 8 6.93 -2.44 2.19
C PHE A 8 5.68 -3.29 2.02
N SER A 9 5.13 -3.76 3.13
CA SER A 9 3.84 -4.44 3.16
C SER A 9 2.67 -3.44 3.25
N PHE A 10 1.45 -3.90 2.96
CA PHE A 10 0.24 -3.09 3.21
C PHE A 10 0.09 -2.72 4.69
N ALA A 11 0.58 -3.58 5.61
CA ALA A 11 0.58 -3.31 7.03
C ALA A 11 1.54 -2.16 7.39
N ASP A 12 2.70 -2.06 6.73
CA ASP A 12 3.64 -0.94 6.93
C ASP A 12 3.02 0.39 6.50
N LEU A 13 2.34 0.39 5.35
CA LEU A 13 1.59 1.56 4.87
C LEU A 13 0.48 1.95 5.85
N PHE A 14 -0.24 0.96 6.41
CA PHE A 14 -1.28 1.20 7.40
C PHE A 14 -0.71 1.81 8.69
N VAL A 15 0.38 1.26 9.22
CA VAL A 15 1.05 1.77 10.42
C VAL A 15 1.52 3.20 10.20
N ALA A 16 2.12 3.48 9.04
CA ALA A 16 2.56 4.82 8.68
C ALA A 16 1.39 5.82 8.61
N ALA A 17 0.24 5.39 8.10
CA ALA A 17 -0.94 6.23 7.93
C ALA A 17 -1.77 6.43 9.22
N LYS A 18 -1.82 5.42 10.10
CA LYS A 18 -2.71 5.39 11.27
C LYS A 18 -1.97 5.44 12.62
N GLY A 19 -0.64 5.30 12.62
CA GLY A 19 0.18 5.28 13.83
C GLY A 19 0.01 4.03 14.69
N ARG A 20 -0.65 2.98 14.16
CA ARG A 20 -0.88 1.71 14.86
C ARG A 20 -0.99 0.55 13.86
N PRO A 21 -0.78 -0.71 14.30
CA PRO A 21 -1.11 -1.88 13.50
C PRO A 21 -2.61 -1.93 13.21
N TRP A 22 -3.00 -2.55 12.10
CA TRP A 22 -4.39 -2.92 11.88
C TRP A 22 -4.82 -4.04 12.84
N ASN A 23 -6.12 -4.15 13.10
CA ASN A 23 -6.70 -5.26 13.85
C ASN A 23 -7.21 -6.36 12.90
N GLN A 24 -7.73 -7.46 13.46
CA GLN A 24 -8.22 -8.61 12.68
C GLN A 24 -9.37 -8.23 11.74
N ASP A 25 -10.28 -7.35 12.15
CA ASP A 25 -11.41 -6.94 11.32
C ASP A 25 -10.96 -6.06 10.14
N GLU A 26 -9.98 -5.18 10.35
CA GLU A 26 -9.40 -4.32 9.32
C GLU A 26 -8.59 -5.13 8.30
N GLU A 27 -7.83 -6.12 8.75
CA GLU A 27 -7.13 -7.06 7.88
C GLU A 27 -8.13 -7.91 7.08
N ALA A 28 -9.15 -8.48 7.74
CA ALA A 28 -10.18 -9.26 7.07
C ALA A 28 -10.96 -8.43 6.05
N MET A 29 -11.30 -7.18 6.38
CA MET A 29 -11.92 -6.24 5.44
C MET A 29 -11.01 -6.05 4.22
N PHE A 30 -9.73 -5.73 4.40
CA PHE A 30 -8.80 -5.50 3.29
C PHE A 30 -8.66 -6.74 2.38
N GLN A 31 -8.59 -7.93 2.96
CA GLN A 31 -8.52 -9.17 2.19
C GLN A 31 -9.78 -9.44 1.36
N ASN A 32 -10.94 -8.96 1.79
CA ASN A 32 -12.19 -9.12 1.06
C ASN A 32 -12.46 -8.02 0.02
N LEU A 33 -11.65 -6.96 -0.02
CA LEU A 33 -11.77 -5.91 -1.04
C LEU A 33 -11.43 -6.45 -2.43
N THR A 34 -12.17 -5.98 -3.44
CA THR A 34 -11.78 -6.12 -4.84
C THR A 34 -10.49 -5.35 -5.13
N GLN A 35 -9.82 -5.67 -6.25
CA GLN A 35 -8.57 -4.98 -6.59
C GLN A 35 -8.74 -3.47 -6.77
N SER A 36 -9.88 -3.02 -7.33
CA SER A 36 -10.18 -1.58 -7.46
C SER A 36 -10.30 -0.91 -6.09
N GLU A 37 -11.05 -1.52 -5.18
CA GLU A 37 -11.21 -0.99 -3.81
C GLU A 37 -9.89 -1.00 -3.04
N ARG A 38 -9.03 -2.01 -3.24
CA ARG A 38 -7.68 -2.01 -2.68
C ARG A 38 -6.84 -0.86 -3.22
N ASN A 39 -6.93 -0.55 -4.51
CA ASN A 39 -6.21 0.59 -5.10
C ASN A 39 -6.67 1.92 -4.47
N ASP A 40 -7.98 2.10 -4.30
CA ASP A 40 -8.53 3.29 -3.64
C ASP A 40 -8.10 3.38 -2.18
N TRP A 41 -8.07 2.24 -1.48
CA TRP A 41 -7.63 2.17 -0.08
C TRP A 41 -6.14 2.51 0.08
N VAL A 42 -5.28 1.94 -0.77
CA VAL A 42 -3.84 2.29 -0.81
C VAL A 42 -3.65 3.77 -1.09
N SER A 43 -4.41 4.33 -2.03
CA SER A 43 -4.39 5.77 -2.34
C SER A 43 -4.72 6.61 -1.10
N HIS A 44 -5.81 6.26 -0.41
CA HIS A 44 -6.25 6.95 0.78
C HIS A 44 -5.19 6.88 1.89
N LEU A 45 -4.63 5.70 2.16
CA LEU A 45 -3.56 5.56 3.16
C LEU A 45 -2.33 6.40 2.83
N ALA A 46 -1.90 6.42 1.58
CA ALA A 46 -0.75 7.23 1.15
C ALA A 46 -0.98 8.74 1.34
N THR A 47 -2.23 9.23 1.27
CA THR A 47 -2.51 10.65 1.60
C THR A 47 -2.25 10.99 3.06
N MET A 48 -2.31 10.00 3.96
CA MET A 48 -2.03 10.15 5.39
C MET A 48 -0.56 9.84 5.74
N ALA A 49 0.15 9.13 4.86
CA ALA A 49 1.55 8.74 5.02
C ALA A 49 2.42 9.39 3.92
N PRO A 50 2.75 10.68 4.04
CA PRO A 50 3.32 11.49 2.96
C PRO A 50 4.70 11.05 2.46
N GLN A 51 5.39 10.17 3.21
CA GLN A 51 6.63 9.52 2.77
C GLN A 51 6.41 8.49 1.66
N PHE A 52 5.19 7.99 1.50
CA PHE A 52 4.85 7.04 0.44
C PHE A 52 4.40 7.75 -0.83
N ARG A 53 4.96 7.32 -1.95
CA ARG A 53 4.48 7.62 -3.30
C ARG A 53 3.60 6.48 -3.79
N THR A 54 2.74 6.77 -4.75
CA THR A 54 1.90 5.76 -5.38
C THR A 54 1.81 5.97 -6.88
N GLU A 55 1.70 4.89 -7.65
CA GLU A 55 1.50 4.93 -9.11
C GLU A 55 0.68 3.72 -9.56
N ASP A 56 -0.19 3.92 -10.56
CA ASP A 56 -0.90 2.81 -11.20
C ASP A 56 0.05 2.03 -12.12
N LYS A 57 0.06 0.71 -11.96
CA LYS A 57 0.81 -0.24 -12.80
C LYS A 57 -0.14 -1.30 -13.32
N ILE A 58 0.11 -1.79 -14.52
CA ILE A 58 -0.62 -2.92 -15.09
C ILE A 58 0.19 -4.17 -14.81
N GLY A 59 -0.41 -5.15 -14.14
CA GLY A 59 0.18 -6.48 -13.94
C GLY A 59 0.18 -7.30 -15.21
N ASP A 60 0.94 -8.39 -15.23
CA ASP A 60 1.00 -9.31 -16.38
C ASP A 60 -0.34 -10.00 -16.67
N ASP A 61 -1.26 -9.97 -15.71
CA ASP A 61 -2.65 -10.44 -15.81
C ASP A 61 -3.61 -9.39 -16.41
N GLY A 62 -3.10 -8.21 -16.78
CA GLY A 62 -3.87 -7.10 -17.33
C GLY A 62 -4.65 -6.30 -16.28
N VAL A 63 -4.48 -6.61 -14.99
CA VAL A 63 -5.17 -5.91 -13.90
C VAL A 63 -4.37 -4.67 -13.47
N VAL A 64 -5.06 -3.58 -13.16
CA VAL A 64 -4.42 -2.37 -12.62
C VAL A 64 -4.21 -2.50 -11.13
N TYR A 65 -2.98 -2.29 -10.69
CA TYR A 65 -2.55 -2.26 -9.29
C TYR A 65 -2.02 -0.88 -8.93
N ARG A 66 -2.38 -0.38 -7.75
CA ARG A 66 -1.74 0.79 -7.16
C ARG A 66 -0.48 0.37 -6.43
N ALA A 67 0.67 0.53 -7.08
CA ALA A 67 1.97 0.34 -6.46
C ALA A 67 2.27 1.50 -5.49
N PHE A 68 3.06 1.24 -4.45
CA PHE A 68 3.54 2.26 -3.52
C PHE A 68 4.97 1.98 -3.04
N TRP A 69 5.73 3.04 -2.74
CA TRP A 69 7.12 2.96 -2.29
C TRP A 69 7.54 4.25 -1.57
N VAL A 70 8.69 4.24 -0.88
CA VAL A 70 9.32 5.44 -0.32
C VAL A 70 10.44 5.92 -1.25
N GLU A 71 10.54 7.22 -1.52
CA GLU A 71 11.64 7.77 -2.31
C GLU A 71 12.97 7.69 -1.53
N GLY A 72 14.00 7.10 -2.15
CA GLY A 72 15.34 6.99 -1.56
C GLY A 72 15.58 5.78 -0.65
N ALA A 73 14.66 4.80 -0.65
CA ALA A 73 14.83 3.47 -0.06
C ALA A 73 15.71 2.55 -0.92
#